data_AF-A0A937NZ85-F1
#
_entry.id   AF-A0A937NZ85-F1
#
_cell.length_a   1.000
_cell.length_b   1.000
_cell.length_c   1.000
_cell.angle_alpha   90.00
_cell.angle_beta   90.00
_cell.angle_gamma   90.00
#
_symmetry.space_group_name_H-M   'P 1'
#
loop_
_entity.id
_entity.type
_entity.pdbx_description
1 polymer ?
#
loop_
_entity_poly.entity_id
_entity_poly.type
_entity_poly.pdbx_seq_one_letter_code
_entity_poly.pdbx_strand_id
1 'polypeptide(L)' 'MKKIDKLKKQRYDISMKIIELETKQERSKLSKNEEKELIILKNKEKELNNRIDSQT' A
#
# COMPACT_ATOMS: atom_id res chain seq x y z
N MET A 1 -9.83 -18.30 -5.20
CA MET A 1 -8.60 -17.73 -4.61
C MET A 1 -8.52 -18.11 -3.14
N LYS A 2 -7.38 -18.65 -2.71
CA LYS A 2 -7.13 -18.97 -1.30
C LYS A 2 -7.07 -17.66 -0.48
N LYS A 3 -7.23 -17.75 0.84
CA LYS A 3 -7.18 -16.59 1.75
C LYS A 3 -5.88 -15.79 1.58
N ILE A 4 -4.75 -16.49 1.46
CA ILE A 4 -3.42 -15.88 1.26
C ILE A 4 -3.31 -15.15 -0.10
N ASP A 5 -3.91 -15.69 -1.16
CA ASP A 5 -3.92 -15.02 -2.48
C ASP A 5 -4.70 -13.71 -2.42
N LYS A 6 -5.78 -13.65 -1.63
CA LYS A 6 -6.57 -12.42 -1.45
C LYS A 6 -5.74 -11.33 -0.76
N LEU A 7 -4.98 -11.71 0.26
CA LEU A 7 -4.08 -10.79 0.97
C LEU A 7 -2.95 -10.30 0.06
N LYS A 8 -2.34 -11.20 -0.74
CA LYS A 8 -1.30 -10.85 -1.71
C LYS A 8 -1.82 -9.87 -2.78
N LYS A 9 -3.04 -10.10 -3.29
CA LYS A 9 -3.68 -9.17 -4.24
C LYS A 9 -3.94 -7.80 -3.61
N GLN A 10 -4.55 -7.76 -2.43
CA GLN A 10 -4.80 -6.49 -1.72
C GLN A 10 -3.52 -5.71 -1.46
N ARG A 11 -2.43 -6.41 -1.08
CA ARG A 11 -1.13 -5.79 -0.88
C ARG A 11 -0.63 -5.18 -2.18
N TYR A 12 -0.66 -5.94 -3.28
CA TYR A 12 -0.23 -5.47 -4.59
C TYR A 12 -0.98 -4.20 -5.03
N ASP A 13 -2.31 -4.19 -4.90
CA ASP A 13 -3.13 -3.03 -5.27
C ASP A 13 -2.74 -1.78 -4.45
N ILE A 14 -2.44 -1.96 -3.15
CA ILE A 14 -1.96 -0.88 -2.27
C ILE A 14 -0.55 -0.44 -2.66
N SER A 15 0.37 -1.37 -2.94
CA SER A 15 1.74 -1.04 -3.37
C SER A 15 1.72 -0.19 -4.64
N MET A 16 0.86 -0.52 -5.62
CA MET A 16 0.71 0.28 -6.83
C MET A 16 0.24 1.71 -6.52
N LYS A 17 -0.71 1.86 -5.60
CA LYS A 17 -1.20 3.18 -5.16
C LYS A 17 -0.12 4.01 -4.45
N ILE A 18 0.71 3.35 -3.64
CA ILE A 18 1.86 3.98 -2.98
C ILE A 18 2.84 4.50 -4.03
N ILE A 19 3.21 3.66 -5.01
CA ILE A 19 4.12 4.03 -6.10
C ILE A 19 3.57 5.21 -6.91
N GLU A 20 2.27 5.24 -7.21
CA GLU A 20 1.62 6.37 -7.89
C GLU A 20 1.79 7.68 -7.11
N LEU A 21 1.54 7.65 -5.79
CA LEU A 21 1.66 8.82 -4.93
C LEU A 21 3.11 9.26 -4.73
N GLU A 22 4.05 8.33 -4.59
CA GLU A 22 5.49 8.64 -4.49
C GLU A 22 6.01 9.25 -5.79
N THR A 23 5.64 8.68 -6.94
CA THR A 23 5.99 9.23 -8.26
C THR A 23 5.40 10.64 -8.43
N LYS A 24 4.16 10.85 -7.96
CA LYS A 24 3.54 12.17 -7.97
C LYS A 24 4.29 13.15 -7.07
N GLN A 25 4.74 12.71 -5.89
CA GLN A 25 5.52 13.50 -4.94
C GLN A 25 6.88 13.94 -5.51
N GLU A 26 7.54 13.05 -6.26
CA GLU A 26 8.80 13.36 -6.95
C GLU A 26 8.60 14.41 -8.05
N ARG A 27 7.48 14.36 -8.77
CA ARG A 27 7.16 15.31 -9.85
C ARG A 27 6.56 16.61 -9.37
N SER A 28 5.87 16.59 -8.22
CA SER A 28 5.05 17.69 -7.74
C SER A 28 4.74 17.56 -6.26
N LYS A 29 4.46 18.66 -5.57
CA LYS A 29 4.03 18.61 -4.17
C LYS A 29 2.67 17.92 -4.05
N LEU A 30 2.58 16.91 -3.17
CA LEU A 30 1.30 16.30 -2.80
C LEU A 30 0.41 17.30 -2.04
N SER A 31 -0.90 17.16 -2.19
CA SER A 31 -1.83 17.82 -1.28
C SER A 31 -1.75 17.19 0.11
N LYS A 32 -2.17 17.93 1.15
CA LYS A 32 -2.22 17.41 2.53
C LYS A 32 -3.05 16.12 2.66
N ASN A 33 -4.05 15.94 1.81
CA ASN A 33 -4.87 14.72 1.81
C ASN A 33 -4.11 13.55 1.21
N GLU A 34 -3.37 13.77 0.12
CA GLU A 34 -2.54 12.74 -0.52
C GLU A 34 -1.35 12.34 0.35
N GLU A 35 -0.74 13.28 1.08
CA GLU A 35 0.30 12.97 2.08
C GLU A 35 -0.25 12.06 3.19
N LYS A 36 -1.46 12.36 3.70
CA LYS A 36 -2.14 11.52 4.69
C LYS A 36 -2.49 10.15 4.12
N GLU A 37 -3.00 10.11 2.90
CA GLU A 37 -3.33 8.87 2.20
C GLU A 37 -2.10 7.99 2.04
N LEU A 38 -0.97 8.55 1.61
CA LEU A 38 0.29 7.84 1.47
C LEU A 38 0.74 7.18 2.79
N ILE A 39 0.65 7.91 3.91
CA ILE A 39 0.99 7.37 5.24
C ILE A 39 0.05 6.22 5.63
N ILE A 40 -1.26 6.37 5.40
CA ILE A 40 -2.25 5.32 5.69
C ILE A 40 -1.99 4.08 4.85
N LEU A 41 -1.72 4.24 3.56
CA LEU A 41 -1.45 3.14 2.64
C LEU A 41 -0.18 2.38 3.03
N LYS A 42 0.91 3.08 3.36
CA LYS A 42 2.17 2.45 3.85
C LYS A 42 1.93 1.63 5.12
N ASN A 43 1.16 2.14 6.06
CA ASN A 43 0.82 1.40 7.28
C ASN A 43 -0.02 0.15 6.96
N LYS A 44 -0.98 0.27 6.03
CA LYS A 44 -1.84 -0.85 5.62
C LYS A 44 -1.08 -1.92 4.85
N GLU A 45 -0.13 -1.53 4.00
CA GLU A 45 0.77 -2.45 3.30
C GLU A 45 1.60 -3.26 4.31
N LYS A 46 2.17 -2.59 5.32
CA LYS A 46 2.92 -3.26 6.40
C LYS A 46 2.05 -4.25 7.18
N GLU A 47 0.82 -3.88 7.50
CA GLU A 47 -0.14 -4.78 8.16
C GLU A 47 -0.45 -6.01 7.30
N LEU A 48 -0.61 -5.84 5.99
CA LEU A 48 -0.84 -6.94 5.06
C LEU A 48 0.38 -7.86 4.93
N ASN A 49 1.60 -7.31 4.89
CA ASN A 49 2.83 -8.12 4.92
C ASN A 49 2.86 -9.01 6.17
N ASN A 50 2.67 -8.44 7.37
CA ASN A 50 2.64 -9.21 8.62
C ASN A 50 1.59 -10.33 8.60
N ARG A 51 0.41 -10.07 8.03
CA ARG A 51 -0.67 -11.07 7.89
C ARG A 51 -0.31 -12.18 6.91
N ILE A 52 0.36 -11.86 5.80
CA ILE A 52 0.82 -12.84 4.81
C ILE A 52 1.91 -13.72 5.42
N ASP A 53 2.89 -13.11 6.08
CA ASP A 53 4.00 -13.82 6.73
C ASP A 53 3.48 -14.78 7.82
N SER A 54 2.45 -14.37 8.59
CA SER A 54 1.82 -15.25 9.59
C SER A 54 1.05 -16.45 9.01
N GLN A 55 0.84 -16.50 7.69
CA GLN A 55 0.13 -17.58 6.98
C GLN A 55 1.05 -18.42 6.07
N THR A 56 2.35 -18.10 6.03
CA THR A 56 3.36 -18.78 5.20
C THR A 56 4.19 -19.71 6.06
#